data_AF-A0A0M9E7Q9-F1
#
_entry.id   AF-A0A0M9E7Q9-F1
#
_cell.length_a   1.000
_cell.length_b   1.000
_cell.length_c   1.000
_cell.angle_alpha   90.00
_cell.angle_beta   90.00
_cell.angle_gamma   90.00
#
_symmetry.space_group_name_H-M   'P 1'
#
loop_
_entity.id
_entity.type
_entity.pdbx_description
1 polymer ?
#
loop_
_entity_poly.entity_id
_entity_poly.type
_entity_poly.pdbx_seq_one_letter_code
_entity_poly.pdbx_strand_id
1 'polypeptide(L)'
;MIFFQIKSFKKCEGTFQLFHTTVDKTVSRFLLSDLAPDTPSYFRIRTITRPHNNNSNTLESLFSPDLSIVYTRNFPWISDISNQTIYQNSYIDISFSVGDDTGSQQNLNVSALSSNAGLVPLENLIISGSNTSKILRVSL
;
A
#
# COMPACT_ATOMS: atom_id res chain seq x y z
N MET A 1 24.75 24.22 18.13
CA MET A 1 24.19 23.66 16.86
C MET A 1 22.76 23.23 17.12
N ILE A 2 21.83 23.43 16.19
CA ILE A 2 20.40 23.13 16.42
C ILE A 2 19.91 22.15 15.36
N PHE A 3 19.12 21.17 15.77
CA PHE A 3 18.56 20.12 14.91
C PHE A 3 17.15 19.73 15.36
N PHE A 4 16.48 18.92 14.55
CA PHE A 4 15.20 18.32 14.88
C PHE A 4 15.39 16.90 15.40
N GLN A 5 14.63 16.53 16.43
CA GLN A 5 14.48 15.16 16.89
C GLN A 5 13.09 14.66 16.51
N ILE A 6 13.05 13.52 15.84
CA ILE A 6 11.84 12.85 15.39
C ILE A 6 11.64 11.59 16.23
N LYS A 7 10.48 11.47 16.86
CA LYS A 7 10.05 10.22 17.49
C LYS A 7 8.88 9.62 16.72
N SER A 8 8.88 8.31 16.50
CA SER A 8 7.79 7.59 15.86
C SER A 8 7.21 6.50 16.76
N PHE A 9 5.98 6.11 16.46
CA PHE A 9 5.24 5.03 17.10
C PHE A 9 4.41 4.32 16.03
N LYS A 10 4.57 3.00 15.93
CA LYS A 10 3.75 2.13 15.08
C LYS A 10 2.65 1.56 15.95
N LYS A 11 1.38 1.68 15.56
CA LYS A 11 0.26 1.12 16.33
C LYS A 11 0.19 -0.40 16.18
N CYS A 12 1.15 -1.06 16.82
CA CYS A 12 1.18 -2.43 17.33
C CYS A 12 2.11 -2.53 18.57
N GLU A 13 2.93 -1.51 18.92
CA GLU A 13 3.82 -1.53 20.09
C GLU A 13 4.07 -0.14 20.72
N GLY A 14 3.69 0.02 22.00
CA GLY A 14 4.44 0.84 22.98
C GLY A 14 4.50 2.38 22.85
N THR A 15 5.51 2.95 23.50
CA THR A 15 5.76 4.40 23.66
C THR A 15 6.56 4.98 22.48
N PHE A 16 6.40 6.27 22.16
CA PHE A 16 7.18 6.97 21.13
C PHE A 16 8.71 6.79 21.30
N GLN A 17 9.35 6.13 20.33
CA GLN A 17 10.80 5.91 20.30
C GLN A 17 11.50 6.91 19.38
N LEU A 18 12.79 7.17 19.63
CA LEU A 18 13.60 7.98 18.71
C LEU A 18 13.71 7.26 17.36
N PHE A 19 13.30 7.94 16.29
CA PHE A 19 13.40 7.43 14.93
C PHE A 19 14.57 8.06 14.17
N HIS A 20 14.67 9.40 14.23
CA HIS A 20 15.67 10.13 13.48
C HIS A 20 16.06 11.44 14.17
N THR A 21 17.28 11.90 13.91
CA THR A 21 17.77 13.21 14.33
C THR A 21 18.42 13.86 13.12
N THR A 22 17.99 15.08 12.76
CA THR A 22 18.59 15.77 11.62
C THR A 22 20.00 16.23 11.93
N VAL A 23 20.81 16.46 10.90
CA VAL A 23 22.16 17.02 11.09
C VAL A 23 22.05 18.41 11.71
N ASP A 24 21.23 19.29 11.12
CA ASP A 24 20.92 20.63 11.64
C ASP A 24 19.48 21.07 11.25
N LYS A 25 19.18 22.36 11.47
CA LYS A 25 17.90 23.01 11.12
C LYS A 25 17.65 23.20 9.62
N THR A 26 18.68 23.11 8.79
CA THR A 26 18.55 23.34 7.34
C THR A 26 17.93 22.14 6.63
N VAL A 27 17.93 20.96 7.28
CA VAL A 27 17.27 19.76 6.80
C VAL A 27 15.75 19.94 6.85
N SER A 28 15.12 20.02 5.68
CA SER A 28 13.67 20.21 5.52
C SER A 28 12.89 18.91 5.27
N ARG A 29 13.57 17.78 5.13
CA ARG A 29 12.96 16.47 4.86
C ARG A 29 13.81 15.33 5.42
N PHE A 30 13.17 14.21 5.74
CA PHE A 30 13.82 12.95 6.10
C PHE A 30 13.04 11.79 5.46
N LEU A 31 13.69 10.63 5.29
CA LEU A 31 13.03 9.41 4.83
C LEU A 31 12.45 8.68 6.04
N LEU A 32 11.18 8.33 5.97
CA LEU A 32 10.50 7.45 6.92
C LEU A 32 10.29 6.08 6.24
N SER A 33 11.03 5.07 6.69
CA SER A 33 10.99 3.70 6.16
C SER A 33 10.20 2.75 7.06
N ASP A 34 9.99 1.51 6.60
CA ASP A 34 9.49 0.38 7.40
C ASP A 34 8.07 0.57 7.98
N LEU A 35 7.30 1.44 7.34
CA LEU A 35 5.88 1.62 7.61
C LEU A 35 5.11 0.33 7.22
N ALA A 36 4.11 -0.04 8.02
CA ALA A 36 3.16 -1.07 7.58
C ALA A 36 2.10 -0.41 6.68
N PRO A 37 1.75 -1.03 5.54
CA PRO A 37 0.68 -0.51 4.71
C PRO A 37 -0.66 -0.62 5.44
N ASP A 38 -1.59 0.26 5.08
CA ASP A 38 -2.98 0.30 5.55
C ASP A 38 -3.13 0.39 7.08
N THR A 39 -2.04 0.75 7.76
CA THR A 39 -1.98 0.93 9.21
C THR A 39 -1.42 2.32 9.51
N PRO A 40 -2.12 3.17 10.28
CA PRO A 40 -1.60 4.48 10.63
C PRO A 40 -0.34 4.36 11.47
N SER A 41 0.68 5.11 11.06
CA SER A 41 1.89 5.34 11.83
C SER A 41 1.92 6.78 12.32
N TYR A 42 2.34 6.98 13.56
CA TYR A 42 2.34 8.29 14.20
C TYR A 42 3.75 8.78 14.47
N PHE A 43 3.98 10.08 14.37
CA PHE A 43 5.24 10.71 14.70
C PHE A 43 5.04 12.09 15.30
N ARG A 44 6.05 12.52 16.06
CA ARG A 44 6.12 13.86 16.66
C ARG A 44 7.53 14.39 16.53
N ILE A 45 7.64 15.70 16.39
CA ILE A 45 8.91 16.38 16.12
C ILE A 45 9.13 17.43 17.19
N ARG A 46 10.39 17.62 17.61
CA ARG A 46 10.80 18.75 18.45
C ARG A 46 12.14 19.29 17.98
N THR A 47 12.48 20.50 18.41
CA THR A 47 13.80 21.09 18.19
C THR A 47 14.69 20.86 19.40
N ILE A 48 15.98 20.61 19.16
CA ILE A 48 17.01 20.52 20.20
C ILE A 48 18.17 21.44 19.84
N THR A 49 18.50 22.34 20.76
CA THR A 49 19.71 23.16 20.71
C THR A 49 20.76 22.53 21.61
N ARG A 50 21.87 22.09 21.01
CA ARG A 50 23.04 21.62 21.76
C ARG A 50 23.85 22.78 22.35
N PRO A 51 24.62 22.50 23.42
CA PRO A 51 25.61 23.41 23.97
C PRO A 51 26.56 23.97 22.90
N HIS A 52 27.09 25.17 23.14
CA HIS A 52 28.17 25.78 22.38
C HIS A 52 29.13 26.52 23.32
N ASN A 53 30.24 27.03 22.78
CA ASN A 53 31.31 27.71 23.52
C ASN A 53 30.85 28.76 24.55
N ASN A 54 29.72 29.43 24.31
CA ASN A 54 29.21 30.49 25.17
C ASN A 54 27.98 30.06 26.01
N ASN A 55 27.55 28.80 25.89
CA ASN A 55 26.39 28.28 26.60
C ASN A 55 26.46 26.74 26.72
N SER A 56 26.58 26.24 27.95
CA SER A 56 26.66 24.79 28.22
C SER A 56 25.29 24.08 28.27
N ASN A 57 24.19 24.79 28.04
CA ASN A 57 22.84 24.24 28.17
C ASN A 57 22.40 23.47 26.92
N THR A 58 21.65 22.38 27.14
CA THR A 58 20.81 21.77 26.11
C THR A 58 19.39 22.29 26.27
N LEU A 59 18.79 22.81 25.21
CA LEU A 59 17.40 23.27 25.20
C LEU A 59 16.57 22.40 24.27
N GLU A 60 15.45 21.91 24.77
CA GLU A 60 14.48 21.12 24.00
C GLU A 60 13.15 21.87 23.94
N SER A 61 12.53 21.93 22.75
CA SER A 61 11.14 22.38 22.68
C SER A 61 10.18 21.28 23.13
N LEU A 62 8.92 21.66 23.36
CA LEU A 62 7.83 20.69 23.35
C LEU A 62 7.79 19.93 22.02
N PHE A 63 7.18 18.75 22.06
CA PHE A 63 6.83 18.03 20.84
C PHE A 63 5.67 18.71 20.11
N SER A 64 5.63 18.56 18.79
CA SER A 64 4.44 18.82 17.98
C SER A 64 3.26 17.96 18.45
N PRO A 65 2.03 18.30 18.03
CA PRO A 65 0.93 17.34 18.02
C PRO A 65 1.32 16.07 17.23
N ASP A 66 0.55 15.01 17.46
CA ASP A 66 0.74 13.74 16.74
C ASP A 66 0.42 13.94 15.25
N LEU A 67 1.41 13.66 14.41
CA LEU A 67 1.27 13.61 12.97
C LEU A 67 1.04 12.16 12.57
N SER A 68 0.13 11.92 11.62
CA SER A 68 -0.17 10.57 11.15
C SER A 68 0.11 10.43 9.65
N ILE A 69 0.60 9.26 9.28
CA ILE A 69 0.77 8.84 7.89
C ILE A 69 0.17 7.44 7.71
N VAL A 70 -0.59 7.28 6.64
CA VAL A 70 -1.09 5.99 6.14
C VAL A 70 -0.68 5.93 4.68
N TYR A 71 -0.17 4.78 4.25
CA TYR A 71 0.00 4.50 2.84
C TYR A 71 -0.65 3.15 2.54
N THR A 72 -1.27 3.04 1.38
CA THR A 72 -1.90 1.80 0.92
C THR A 72 -0.95 1.06 0.01
N ARG A 73 -0.85 -0.25 0.20
CA ARG A 73 -0.08 -1.10 -0.71
C ARG A 73 -1.01 -1.55 -1.82
N ASN A 74 -0.84 -0.95 -2.99
CA ASN A 74 -1.71 -1.21 -4.12
C ASN A 74 -1.30 -2.52 -4.80
N PHE A 75 -2.15 -3.53 -4.73
CA PHE A 75 -1.99 -4.77 -5.48
C PHE A 75 -3.17 -5.00 -6.41
N PRO A 76 -2.92 -5.44 -7.64
CA PRO A 76 -3.99 -6.01 -8.46
C PRO A 76 -4.57 -7.23 -7.72
N TRP A 77 -5.89 -7.27 -7.58
CA TRP A 77 -6.61 -8.38 -7.03
C TRP A 77 -7.71 -8.84 -7.99
N ILE A 78 -8.06 -10.11 -7.87
CA ILE A 78 -9.24 -10.73 -8.48
C ILE A 78 -10.12 -11.25 -7.32
N SER A 79 -11.43 -11.09 -7.42
CA SER A 79 -12.34 -11.68 -6.44
C SER A 79 -12.26 -13.21 -6.49
N ASP A 80 -12.70 -13.87 -5.42
CA ASP A 80 -12.83 -15.33 -5.44
C ASP A 80 -13.74 -15.79 -6.58
N ILE A 81 -13.33 -16.89 -7.22
CA ILE A 81 -14.11 -17.58 -8.26
C ILE A 81 -14.33 -19.01 -7.76
N SER A 82 -15.57 -19.32 -7.38
CA SER A 82 -15.95 -20.68 -7.00
C SER A 82 -15.79 -21.66 -8.16
N ASN A 83 -15.62 -22.95 -7.85
CA ASN A 83 -15.57 -24.01 -8.84
C ASN A 83 -16.76 -23.95 -9.82
N GLN A 84 -16.46 -24.00 -11.11
CA GLN A 84 -17.44 -23.96 -12.19
C GLN A 84 -17.53 -25.33 -12.84
N THR A 85 -18.72 -25.72 -13.29
CA THR A 85 -18.94 -26.94 -14.06
C THR A 85 -19.71 -26.58 -15.32
N ILE A 86 -19.27 -27.12 -16.45
CA ILE A 86 -19.81 -26.85 -17.77
C ILE A 86 -19.96 -28.19 -18.50
N TYR A 87 -21.09 -28.37 -19.20
CA TYR A 87 -21.32 -29.54 -20.04
C TYR A 87 -20.64 -29.36 -21.40
N GLN A 88 -20.28 -30.47 -22.04
CA GLN A 88 -19.75 -30.45 -23.41
C GLN A 88 -20.76 -29.79 -24.38
N ASN A 89 -20.26 -29.09 -25.41
CA ASN A 89 -21.06 -28.37 -26.39
C ASN A 89 -21.89 -27.25 -25.76
N SER A 90 -21.32 -26.54 -24.77
CA SER A 90 -21.99 -25.49 -24.02
C SER A 90 -21.03 -24.34 -23.71
N TYR A 91 -21.54 -23.29 -23.06
CA TYR A 91 -20.73 -22.19 -22.55
C TYR A 91 -21.18 -21.79 -21.14
N ILE A 92 -20.27 -21.18 -20.38
CA ILE A 92 -20.55 -20.56 -19.09
C ILE A 92 -19.91 -19.19 -19.02
N ASP A 93 -20.64 -18.24 -18.43
CA ASP A 93 -20.15 -16.90 -18.11
C ASP A 93 -19.81 -16.82 -16.63
N ILE A 94 -18.54 -16.54 -16.34
CA ILE A 94 -18.00 -16.46 -14.99
C ILE A 94 -17.75 -14.99 -14.67
N SER A 95 -18.64 -14.41 -13.86
CA SER A 95 -18.51 -13.04 -13.39
C SER A 95 -17.55 -12.96 -12.22
N PHE A 96 -16.61 -12.01 -12.27
CA PHE A 96 -15.68 -11.73 -11.18
C PHE A 96 -15.33 -10.23 -11.15
N SER A 97 -14.80 -9.78 -10.03
CA SER A 97 -14.31 -8.42 -9.87
C SER A 97 -12.79 -8.37 -9.92
N VAL A 98 -12.27 -7.28 -10.45
CA VAL A 98 -10.85 -6.94 -10.39
C VAL A 98 -10.71 -5.55 -9.80
N GLY A 99 -9.57 -5.30 -9.17
CA GLY A 99 -9.24 -3.97 -8.69
C GLY A 99 -7.76 -3.85 -8.43
N ASP A 100 -7.36 -2.61 -8.21
CA ASP A 100 -6.12 -2.24 -7.58
C ASP A 100 -6.45 -1.04 -6.68
N ASP A 101 -5.82 -0.98 -5.52
CA ASP A 101 -6.23 -0.01 -4.50
C ASP A 101 -5.69 1.41 -4.77
N THR A 102 -5.35 1.74 -6.02
CA THR A 102 -4.79 3.03 -6.41
C THR A 102 -5.83 4.16 -6.52
N GLY A 103 -7.12 3.85 -6.40
CA GLY A 103 -8.22 4.83 -6.47
C GLY A 103 -8.50 5.37 -7.88
N SER A 104 -7.78 4.91 -8.92
CA SER A 104 -8.16 5.16 -10.31
C SER A 104 -9.02 4.02 -10.84
N GLN A 105 -10.05 4.33 -11.64
CA GLN A 105 -10.87 3.33 -12.34
C GLN A 105 -9.97 2.65 -13.40
N GLN A 106 -9.25 1.62 -13.00
CA GLN A 106 -8.16 1.08 -13.82
C GLN A 106 -8.64 0.20 -14.97
N ASN A 107 -8.01 0.44 -16.12
CA ASN A 107 -7.95 -0.47 -17.26
C ASN A 107 -7.01 -1.64 -16.91
N LEU A 108 -7.41 -2.48 -15.95
CA LEU A 108 -6.69 -3.71 -15.65
C LEU A 108 -6.76 -4.65 -16.84
N ASN A 109 -5.59 -5.04 -17.35
CA ASN A 109 -5.50 -6.07 -18.37
C ASN A 109 -5.61 -7.43 -17.71
N VAL A 110 -6.61 -8.22 -18.12
CA VAL A 110 -6.89 -9.55 -17.57
C VAL A 110 -6.74 -10.56 -18.69
N SER A 111 -6.04 -11.66 -18.42
CA SER A 111 -5.89 -12.78 -19.34
C SER A 111 -6.25 -14.08 -18.63
N ALA A 112 -6.66 -15.08 -19.41
CA ALA A 112 -6.98 -16.42 -18.93
C ALA A 112 -6.24 -17.46 -19.78
N LEU A 113 -5.86 -18.57 -19.17
CA LEU A 113 -5.22 -19.70 -19.81
C LEU A 113 -5.86 -20.99 -19.30
N SER A 114 -5.91 -22.01 -20.16
CA SER A 114 -6.31 -23.35 -19.77
C SER A 114 -5.07 -24.21 -19.52
N SER A 115 -5.09 -24.99 -18.44
CA SER A 115 -4.08 -26.03 -18.19
C SER A 115 -4.24 -27.24 -19.12
N ASN A 116 -5.39 -27.36 -19.80
CA ASN A 116 -5.66 -28.39 -20.81
C ASN A 116 -6.23 -27.74 -22.07
N ALA A 117 -5.35 -27.20 -22.91
CA ALA A 117 -5.72 -26.51 -24.15
C ALA A 117 -6.35 -27.43 -25.21
N GLY A 118 -6.19 -28.75 -25.11
CA GLY A 118 -6.88 -29.70 -25.98
C GLY A 118 -8.37 -29.84 -25.66
N LEU A 119 -8.77 -29.55 -24.41
CA LEU A 119 -10.16 -29.55 -23.97
C LEU A 119 -10.78 -28.14 -24.03
N VAL A 120 -10.04 -27.12 -23.58
CA VAL A 120 -10.45 -25.71 -23.64
C VAL A 120 -9.35 -24.91 -24.34
N PRO A 121 -9.43 -24.76 -25.68
CA PRO A 121 -8.50 -23.92 -26.42
C PRO A 121 -8.53 -22.45 -25.98
N LEU A 122 -7.46 -21.70 -26.27
CA LEU A 122 -7.34 -20.29 -25.87
C LEU A 122 -8.42 -19.42 -26.51
N GLU A 123 -8.78 -19.69 -27.76
CA GLU A 123 -9.84 -19.03 -28.51
C GLU A 123 -11.23 -19.20 -27.88
N ASN A 124 -11.40 -20.21 -27.01
CA ASN A 124 -12.64 -20.44 -26.26
C ASN A 124 -12.69 -19.70 -24.92
N LEU A 125 -11.67 -18.90 -24.59
CA LEU A 125 -11.60 -18.08 -23.38
C LEU A 125 -11.73 -16.60 -23.74
N ILE A 126 -12.93 -16.04 -23.58
CA ILE A 126 -13.21 -14.65 -23.94
C ILE A 126 -13.44 -13.84 -22.67
N ILE A 127 -12.59 -12.84 -22.44
CA ILE A 127 -12.77 -11.89 -21.33
C ILE A 127 -13.49 -10.65 -21.85
N SER A 128 -14.54 -10.25 -21.14
CA SER A 128 -15.32 -9.04 -21.40
C SER A 128 -15.66 -8.32 -20.10
N GLY A 129 -16.43 -7.23 -20.18
CA GLY A 129 -16.80 -6.39 -19.04
C GLY A 129 -16.10 -5.03 -19.02
N SER A 130 -16.44 -4.21 -18.03
CA SER A 130 -15.98 -2.82 -17.91
C SER A 130 -15.62 -2.49 -16.46
N ASN A 131 -14.71 -1.53 -16.28
CA ASN A 131 -14.24 -1.09 -14.97
C ASN A 131 -13.75 -2.27 -14.11
N THR A 132 -14.28 -2.41 -12.90
CA THR A 132 -13.94 -3.48 -11.95
C THR A 132 -14.71 -4.77 -12.21
N SER A 133 -15.72 -4.80 -13.09
CA SER A 133 -16.51 -6.00 -13.37
C SER A 133 -16.05 -6.67 -14.65
N LYS A 134 -15.67 -7.94 -14.56
CA LYS A 134 -15.20 -8.76 -15.68
C LYS A 134 -16.03 -10.03 -15.79
N ILE A 135 -16.14 -10.54 -17.02
CA ILE A 135 -16.79 -11.81 -17.32
C ILE A 135 -15.80 -12.62 -18.15
N LEU A 136 -15.47 -13.83 -17.68
CA LEU A 136 -14.80 -14.84 -18.50
C LEU A 136 -15.86 -15.78 -19.06
N ARG A 137 -16.04 -15.76 -20.39
CA ARG A 137 -16.77 -16.79 -21.10
C ARG A 137 -15.86 -17.94 -21.43
N VAL A 138 -16.28 -19.16 -21.06
CA VAL A 138 -15.61 -20.42 -21.39
C VAL A 138 -16.55 -21.26 -22.24
N SER A 139 -16.07 -21.79 -23.36
CA SER A 139 -16.84 -22.66 -24.25
C SER A 139 -16.16 -24.03 -24.43
N LEU A 140 -16.96 -25.10 -24.42
CA LEU A 140 -16.54 -26.49 -24.65
C LEU A 140 -17.19 -27.08 -25.90
#